data_AF-A0A7V9MK98-F1
#
_entry.id   AF-A0A7V9MK98-F1
#
_cell.length_a   1.000
_cell.length_b   1.000
_cell.length_c   1.000
_cell.angle_alpha   90.00
_cell.angle_beta   90.00
_cell.angle_gamma   90.00
#
_symmetry.space_group_name_H-M   'P 1'
#
loop_
_entity.id
_entity.type
_entity.pdbx_description
1 polymer ?
#
loop_
_entity_poly.entity_id
_entity_poly.type
_entity_poly.pdbx_seq_one_letter_code
_entity_poly.pdbx_strand_id
1 'polypeptide(L)'
;MKVTLTIILFLFLAIFASGQENGLRTKLIDENYTWRTVSSEQLDSFYFDLQPIQTTKFKSHFRISLTGQIIDFYSSDNSKYHGKLTNYSTEYISVKNKDNDYDQNKEYQYVIEQIDLEQSNVENIVEKFIRTGQPEIPTDTLIASWQRNFLHCNGLIFQFNINGKYTKQTFHCPWGQNDSVEFKNIILNNYQTLKSTFQLDSLYDSFESKLPKGKTYSRDGYRMMYKMTDRQSESWKKSQPQRDYMKSIKDTVDNYINSELKKRNIELNKIECFEDYRLTFGKNGKLKNVNLSAYDKPTLKKSLGLSDYLEDKREIKKCRRKIKQIFRDIDFSFLNLETEIYRTFSFGLNNEIQLRDDTIY
;
A
#
# COMPACT_ATOMS: atom_id res chain seq x y z
N MET A 1 21.15 -38.13 -40.20
CA MET A 1 21.57 -37.76 -38.83
C MET A 1 21.49 -36.27 -38.52
N LYS A 2 21.87 -35.35 -39.43
CA LYS A 2 21.79 -33.90 -39.14
C LYS A 2 20.35 -33.36 -39.01
N VAL A 3 19.40 -33.87 -39.80
CA VAL A 3 17.99 -33.39 -39.78
C VAL A 3 17.23 -33.84 -38.53
N THR A 4 17.52 -35.04 -38.01
CA THR A 4 16.89 -35.58 -36.80
C THR A 4 17.34 -34.85 -35.53
N LEU A 5 18.56 -34.33 -35.48
CA LEU A 5 19.08 -33.57 -34.33
C LEU A 5 18.42 -32.19 -34.21
N THR A 6 18.10 -31.53 -35.34
CA THR A 6 17.47 -30.21 -35.36
C THR A 6 16.01 -30.24 -34.89
N ILE A 7 15.27 -31.30 -35.22
CA ILE A 7 13.87 -31.47 -34.80
C ILE A 7 13.80 -31.71 -33.28
N ILE A 8 14.72 -32.49 -32.72
CA ILE A 8 14.80 -32.72 -31.27
C ILE A 8 15.15 -31.43 -30.53
N LEU A 9 16.06 -30.60 -31.07
CA LEU A 9 16.43 -29.32 -30.47
C LEU A 9 15.25 -28.31 -30.49
N PHE A 10 14.44 -28.29 -31.56
CA PHE A 10 13.23 -27.48 -31.63
C PHE A 10 12.12 -27.96 -30.67
N LEU A 11 11.96 -29.27 -30.51
CA LEU A 11 11.04 -29.85 -29.51
C LEU A 11 11.47 -29.51 -28.08
N PHE A 12 12.76 -29.56 -27.76
CA PHE A 12 13.27 -29.14 -26.45
C PHE A 12 13.11 -27.63 -26.21
N LEU A 13 13.34 -26.78 -27.22
CA LEU A 13 13.12 -25.33 -27.10
C LEU A 13 11.64 -24.97 -26.89
N ALA A 14 10.70 -25.71 -27.50
CA ALA A 14 9.27 -25.55 -27.27
C ALA A 14 8.85 -25.97 -25.85
N ILE A 15 9.49 -26.98 -25.26
CA ILE A 15 9.24 -27.43 -23.87
C ILE A 15 9.75 -26.40 -22.84
N PHE A 16 10.87 -25.70 -23.12
CA PHE A 16 11.33 -24.62 -22.24
C PHE A 16 10.49 -23.34 -22.35
N ALA A 17 9.88 -23.06 -23.51
CA ALA A 17 9.01 -21.90 -23.70
C ALA A 17 7.61 -22.07 -23.07
N SER A 18 7.11 -23.31 -22.97
CA SER A 18 5.80 -23.63 -22.36
C SER A 18 5.86 -23.78 -20.83
N GLY A 19 7.06 -23.76 -20.23
CA GLY A 19 7.26 -23.77 -18.78
C GLY A 19 7.23 -22.39 -18.10
N GLN A 20 7.02 -21.31 -18.84
CA GLN A 20 7.08 -19.92 -18.33
C GLN A 20 5.74 -19.24 -18.07
N GLU A 21 4.59 -19.90 -18.29
CA GLU A 21 3.29 -19.26 -18.04
C GLU A 21 3.03 -18.96 -16.55
N ASN A 22 3.72 -19.67 -15.65
CA ASN A 22 3.63 -19.53 -14.19
C ASN A 22 4.72 -18.60 -13.58
N GLY A 23 5.41 -17.81 -14.40
CA GLY A 23 6.43 -16.86 -13.95
C GLY A 23 5.87 -15.45 -13.69
N LEU A 24 6.61 -14.66 -12.90
CA LEU A 24 6.35 -13.22 -12.79
C LEU A 24 6.51 -12.55 -14.16
N ARG A 25 5.49 -11.80 -14.56
CA ARG A 25 5.48 -10.93 -15.74
C ARG A 25 5.41 -9.48 -15.29
N THR A 26 5.93 -8.58 -16.11
CA THR A 26 5.86 -7.14 -15.86
C THR A 26 5.28 -6.41 -17.06
N LYS A 27 4.43 -5.40 -16.81
CA LYS A 27 3.86 -4.55 -17.84
C LYS A 27 3.99 -3.08 -17.44
N LEU A 28 4.76 -2.31 -18.21
CA LEU A 28 4.94 -0.87 -17.99
C LEU A 28 3.59 -0.15 -18.06
N ILE A 29 3.41 0.83 -17.19
CA ILE A 29 2.21 1.67 -17.19
C ILE A 29 2.28 2.66 -18.35
N ASP A 30 1.20 2.71 -19.12
CA ASP A 30 1.01 3.61 -20.25
C ASP A 30 0.06 4.73 -19.84
N GLU A 31 0.51 5.98 -19.98
CA GLU A 31 -0.27 7.17 -19.62
C GLU A 31 -1.53 7.35 -20.50
N ASN A 32 -1.57 6.72 -21.68
CA ASN A 32 -2.76 6.69 -22.54
C ASN A 32 -3.76 5.61 -22.12
N TYR A 33 -3.35 4.68 -21.24
CA TYR A 33 -4.13 3.53 -20.84
C TYR A 33 -4.39 3.56 -19.32
N THR A 34 -5.25 4.50 -18.92
CA THR A 34 -5.63 4.77 -17.53
C THR A 34 -7.14 4.63 -17.34
N TRP A 35 -7.59 4.55 -16.09
CA TRP A 35 -9.02 4.53 -15.75
C TRP A 35 -9.79 5.76 -16.24
N ARG A 36 -9.09 6.84 -16.62
CA ARG A 36 -9.69 8.06 -17.20
C ARG A 36 -9.87 7.99 -18.70
N THR A 37 -9.07 7.17 -19.39
CA THR A 37 -8.99 7.16 -20.87
C THR A 37 -9.64 5.93 -21.49
N VAL A 38 -9.72 4.83 -20.75
CA VAL A 38 -10.25 3.54 -21.23
C VAL A 38 -11.13 2.86 -20.19
N SER A 39 -11.95 1.90 -20.62
CA SER A 39 -12.81 1.13 -19.72
C SER A 39 -12.02 0.15 -18.85
N SER A 40 -12.61 -0.32 -17.74
CA SER A 40 -11.98 -1.34 -16.89
C SER A 40 -11.69 -2.65 -17.64
N GLU A 41 -12.55 -3.08 -18.56
CA GLU A 41 -12.30 -4.29 -19.37
C GLU A 41 -11.14 -4.11 -20.35
N GLN A 42 -11.00 -2.89 -20.88
CA GLN A 42 -9.85 -2.52 -21.69
C GLN A 42 -8.57 -2.61 -20.85
N LEU A 43 -8.54 -1.95 -19.68
CA LEU A 43 -7.44 -2.06 -18.70
C LEU A 43 -7.05 -3.50 -18.41
N ASP A 44 -8.03 -4.32 -18.05
CA ASP A 44 -7.84 -5.73 -17.73
C ASP A 44 -7.21 -6.51 -18.90
N SER A 45 -7.69 -6.27 -20.12
CA SER A 45 -7.18 -6.91 -21.33
C SER A 45 -5.73 -6.50 -21.64
N PHE A 46 -5.43 -5.21 -21.58
CA PHE A 46 -4.11 -4.69 -21.94
C PHE A 46 -3.01 -5.02 -20.92
N TYR A 47 -3.33 -4.90 -19.63
CA TYR A 47 -2.35 -5.08 -18.56
C TYR A 47 -2.25 -6.53 -18.10
N PHE A 48 -3.36 -7.25 -18.05
CA PHE A 48 -3.43 -8.57 -17.41
C PHE A 48 -3.75 -9.71 -18.40
N ASP A 49 -3.79 -9.42 -19.71
CA ASP A 49 -4.12 -10.37 -20.77
C ASP A 49 -5.49 -11.06 -20.57
N LEU A 50 -6.41 -10.36 -19.90
CA LEU A 50 -7.72 -10.89 -19.54
C LEU A 50 -8.72 -10.72 -20.70
N GLN A 51 -9.37 -11.81 -21.08
CA GLN A 51 -10.42 -11.76 -22.11
C GLN A 51 -11.58 -10.87 -21.64
N PRO A 52 -12.13 -9.98 -22.49
CA PRO A 52 -13.31 -9.22 -22.15
C PRO A 52 -14.48 -10.15 -21.83
N ILE A 53 -15.10 -9.96 -20.66
CA ILE A 53 -16.18 -10.84 -20.22
C ILE A 53 -17.48 -10.58 -20.99
N GLN A 54 -17.76 -9.35 -21.39
CA GLN A 54 -18.94 -8.99 -22.19
C GLN A 54 -18.98 -9.67 -23.56
N THR A 55 -17.83 -9.78 -24.23
CA THR A 55 -17.70 -10.35 -25.58
C THR A 55 -17.01 -11.72 -25.57
N THR A 56 -17.08 -12.41 -24.42
CA THR A 56 -16.43 -13.70 -24.27
C THR A 56 -17.01 -14.75 -25.23
N LYS A 57 -16.15 -15.65 -25.72
CA LYS A 57 -16.55 -16.79 -26.56
C LYS A 57 -17.11 -17.97 -25.77
N PHE A 58 -16.96 -17.95 -24.45
CA PHE A 58 -17.42 -19.02 -23.58
C PHE A 58 -18.93 -18.93 -23.37
N LYS A 59 -19.60 -20.08 -23.21
CA LYS A 59 -21.02 -20.09 -22.87
C LYS A 59 -21.26 -19.52 -21.48
N SER A 60 -20.34 -19.76 -20.54
CA SER A 60 -20.34 -19.11 -19.24
C SER A 60 -18.97 -18.60 -18.88
N HIS A 61 -18.90 -17.37 -18.37
CA HIS A 61 -17.70 -16.73 -17.86
C HIS A 61 -18.05 -15.90 -16.62
N PHE A 62 -17.31 -16.11 -15.55
CA PHE A 62 -17.44 -15.46 -14.26
C PHE A 62 -16.13 -14.73 -14.00
N ARG A 63 -16.16 -13.46 -13.62
CA ARG A 63 -14.99 -12.71 -13.15
C ARG A 63 -15.27 -12.13 -11.78
N ILE A 64 -14.35 -12.34 -10.85
CA ILE A 64 -14.39 -11.79 -9.50
C ILE A 64 -13.14 -10.95 -9.30
N SER A 65 -13.33 -9.64 -9.15
CA SER A 65 -12.23 -8.70 -8.96
C SER A 65 -12.10 -8.33 -7.50
N LEU A 66 -10.94 -8.62 -6.94
CA LEU A 66 -10.51 -8.27 -5.60
C LEU A 66 -9.30 -7.33 -5.72
N THR A 67 -9.01 -6.58 -4.68
CA THR A 67 -7.78 -5.80 -4.61
C THR A 67 -6.59 -6.73 -4.90
N GLY A 68 -5.76 -6.45 -5.90
CA GLY A 68 -4.57 -7.25 -6.26
C GLY A 68 -4.81 -8.67 -6.79
N GLN A 69 -6.05 -9.11 -6.95
CA GLN A 69 -6.37 -10.47 -7.42
C GLN A 69 -7.62 -10.46 -8.30
N ILE A 70 -7.55 -11.06 -9.49
CA ILE A 70 -8.69 -11.26 -10.38
C ILE A 70 -8.85 -12.76 -10.63
N ILE A 71 -10.07 -13.27 -10.47
CA ILE A 71 -10.37 -14.69 -10.63
C ILE A 71 -11.36 -14.84 -11.77
N ASP A 72 -11.00 -15.63 -12.78
CA ASP A 72 -11.89 -16.00 -13.89
C ASP A 72 -12.29 -17.48 -13.78
N PHE A 73 -13.58 -17.78 -13.94
CA PHE A 73 -14.08 -19.12 -14.22
C PHE A 73 -14.78 -19.13 -15.57
N TYR A 74 -14.47 -20.08 -16.44
CA TYR A 74 -15.07 -20.12 -17.78
C TYR A 74 -15.35 -21.54 -18.26
N SER A 75 -16.40 -21.67 -19.07
CA SER A 75 -16.88 -22.93 -19.63
C SER A 75 -17.43 -22.75 -21.04
N SER A 76 -17.06 -23.66 -21.94
CA SER A 76 -17.60 -23.72 -23.31
C SER A 76 -18.93 -24.47 -23.40
N ASP A 77 -19.30 -25.26 -22.38
CA ASP A 77 -20.42 -26.19 -22.39
C ASP A 77 -21.35 -26.07 -21.17
N ASN A 78 -21.09 -25.13 -20.25
CA ASN A 78 -21.75 -24.95 -18.95
C ASN A 78 -21.65 -26.16 -18.00
N SER A 79 -20.80 -27.13 -18.32
CA SER A 79 -20.68 -28.40 -17.61
C SER A 79 -19.31 -28.52 -16.94
N LYS A 80 -18.24 -28.23 -17.69
CA LYS A 80 -16.87 -28.24 -17.18
C LYS A 80 -16.35 -26.82 -17.11
N TYR A 81 -15.90 -26.42 -15.92
CA TYR A 81 -15.36 -25.09 -15.68
C TYR A 81 -13.85 -25.14 -15.48
N HIS A 82 -13.17 -24.19 -16.09
CA HIS A 82 -11.75 -23.92 -15.83
C HIS A 82 -11.64 -22.64 -15.02
N GLY A 83 -10.63 -22.55 -14.16
CA GLY A 83 -10.39 -21.39 -13.33
C GLY A 83 -8.97 -20.87 -13.47
N LYS A 84 -8.82 -19.54 -13.46
CA LYS A 84 -7.53 -18.86 -13.47
C LYS A 84 -7.53 -17.72 -12.47
N LEU A 85 -6.51 -17.66 -11.64
CA LEU A 85 -6.23 -16.53 -10.75
C LEU A 85 -5.12 -15.67 -11.37
N THR A 86 -5.33 -14.36 -11.40
CA THR A 86 -4.31 -13.36 -11.73
C THR A 86 -4.00 -12.57 -10.47
N ASN A 87 -2.82 -12.78 -9.90
CA ASN A 87 -2.25 -11.93 -8.86
C ASN A 87 -1.53 -10.74 -9.51
N TYR A 88 -1.66 -9.55 -8.92
CA TYR A 88 -0.92 -8.39 -9.39
C TYR A 88 -0.55 -7.42 -8.26
N SER A 89 0.48 -6.62 -8.50
CA SER A 89 0.87 -5.47 -7.69
C SER A 89 1.50 -4.39 -8.57
N THR A 90 1.29 -3.13 -8.21
CA THR A 90 1.90 -1.99 -8.90
C THR A 90 3.26 -1.67 -8.27
N GLU A 91 4.33 -1.67 -9.05
CA GLU A 91 5.63 -1.12 -8.67
C GLU A 91 5.63 0.40 -8.80
N TYR A 92 6.20 1.09 -7.80
CA TYR A 92 6.38 2.53 -7.78
C TYR A 92 7.85 2.89 -7.84
N ILE A 93 8.16 3.96 -8.56
CA ILE A 93 9.47 4.59 -8.56
C ILE A 93 9.38 5.97 -7.93
N SER A 94 10.46 6.37 -7.25
CA SER A 94 10.65 7.74 -6.83
C SER A 94 11.00 8.62 -8.03
N VAL A 95 10.24 9.69 -8.25
CA VAL A 95 10.51 10.69 -9.27
C VAL A 95 10.67 12.04 -8.59
N LYS A 96 11.78 12.72 -8.87
CA LYS A 96 12.00 14.09 -8.39
C LYS A 96 10.95 15.01 -9.00
N ASN A 97 10.14 15.62 -8.16
CA ASN A 97 9.27 16.70 -8.60
C ASN A 97 10.15 17.95 -8.86
N LYS A 98 10.00 18.58 -10.03
CA LYS A 98 10.79 19.79 -10.36
C LYS A 98 10.41 20.97 -9.48
N ASP A 99 9.21 21.00 -8.92
CA ASP A 99 8.64 22.14 -8.20
C ASP A 99 8.62 21.94 -6.68
N ASN A 100 8.92 20.73 -6.19
CA ASN A 100 8.97 20.41 -4.77
C ASN A 100 10.24 19.64 -4.42
N ASP A 101 10.80 19.87 -3.23
CA ASP A 101 11.96 19.12 -2.71
C ASP A 101 11.64 17.67 -2.31
N TYR A 102 10.46 17.19 -2.68
CA TYR A 102 9.98 15.86 -2.36
C TYR A 102 9.93 14.98 -3.59
N ASP A 103 10.51 13.81 -3.43
CA ASP A 103 10.32 12.68 -4.32
C ASP A 103 8.85 12.23 -4.28
N GLN A 104 8.23 12.12 -5.44
CA GLN A 104 6.89 11.57 -5.58
C GLN A 104 6.99 10.10 -6.01
N ASN A 105 6.17 9.26 -5.40
CA ASN A 105 5.99 7.90 -5.89
C ASN A 105 5.11 7.95 -7.15
N LYS A 106 5.68 7.57 -8.29
CA LYS A 106 4.95 7.41 -9.55
C LYS A 106 4.79 5.92 -9.82
N GLU A 107 3.58 5.53 -10.22
CA GLU A 107 3.33 4.19 -10.74
C GLU A 107 4.24 3.92 -11.95
N TYR A 108 4.91 2.77 -11.94
CA TYR A 108 5.90 2.42 -12.96
C TYR A 108 5.45 1.25 -13.83
N GLN A 109 5.07 0.13 -13.19
CA GLN A 109 4.65 -1.08 -13.89
C GLN A 109 3.76 -1.94 -13.01
N TYR A 110 2.95 -2.79 -13.64
CA TYR A 110 2.34 -3.93 -12.98
C TYR A 110 3.31 -5.11 -12.96
N VAL A 111 3.39 -5.79 -11.82
CA VAL A 111 3.99 -7.12 -11.68
C VAL A 111 2.84 -8.11 -11.53
N ILE A 112 2.86 -9.20 -12.29
CA ILE A 112 1.69 -10.06 -12.52
C ILE A 112 2.12 -11.52 -12.44
N GLU A 113 1.27 -12.37 -11.86
CA GLU A 113 1.38 -13.82 -11.90
C GLU A 113 0.01 -14.42 -12.22
N GLN A 114 -0.04 -15.40 -13.12
CA GLN A 114 -1.26 -16.15 -13.39
C GLN A 114 -1.08 -17.60 -12.95
N ILE A 115 -2.12 -18.16 -12.35
CA ILE A 115 -2.13 -19.49 -11.77
C ILE A 115 -3.42 -20.18 -12.20
N ASP A 116 -3.31 -21.36 -12.78
CA ASP A 116 -4.47 -22.21 -13.05
C ASP A 116 -4.99 -22.78 -11.71
N LEU A 117 -6.30 -22.69 -11.51
CA LEU A 117 -6.97 -23.15 -10.30
C LEU A 117 -7.36 -24.61 -10.44
N GLU A 118 -7.32 -25.33 -9.31
CA GLU A 118 -7.69 -26.74 -9.27
C GLU A 118 -9.15 -26.95 -9.68
N GLN A 119 -9.38 -27.81 -10.66
CA GLN A 119 -10.68 -27.96 -11.32
C GLN A 119 -11.81 -28.36 -10.35
N SER A 120 -11.55 -29.26 -9.38
CA SER A 120 -12.60 -29.69 -8.43
C SER A 120 -13.11 -28.53 -7.57
N ASN A 121 -12.20 -27.64 -7.15
CA ASN A 121 -12.54 -26.44 -6.39
C ASN A 121 -13.27 -25.41 -7.26
N VAL A 122 -12.87 -25.27 -8.52
CA VAL A 122 -13.56 -24.41 -9.50
C VAL A 122 -15.00 -24.84 -9.68
N GLU A 123 -15.23 -26.12 -9.95
CA GLU A 123 -16.58 -26.67 -10.15
C GLU A 123 -17.46 -26.46 -8.90
N ASN A 124 -16.93 -26.73 -7.72
CA ASN A 124 -17.64 -26.52 -6.44
C ASN A 124 -18.03 -25.05 -6.21
N ILE A 125 -17.10 -24.11 -6.48
CA ILE A 125 -17.37 -22.68 -6.31
C ILE A 125 -18.41 -22.18 -7.32
N VAL A 126 -18.31 -22.59 -8.59
CA VAL A 126 -19.28 -22.21 -9.61
C VAL A 126 -20.67 -22.76 -9.27
N GLU A 127 -20.77 -24.04 -8.90
CA GLU A 127 -22.02 -24.65 -8.45
C GLU A 127 -22.61 -23.87 -7.26
N LYS A 128 -21.78 -23.50 -6.28
CA LYS A 128 -22.22 -22.71 -5.14
C LYS A 128 -22.76 -21.34 -5.54
N PHE A 129 -22.09 -20.62 -6.44
CA PHE A 129 -22.56 -19.31 -6.91
C PHE A 129 -23.93 -19.43 -7.60
N ILE A 130 -24.09 -20.42 -8.47
CA ILE A 130 -25.37 -20.68 -9.15
C ILE A 130 -26.45 -21.06 -8.12
N ARG A 131 -26.16 -22.01 -7.22
CA ARG A 131 -27.12 -22.50 -6.22
C ARG A 131 -27.57 -21.43 -5.24
N THR A 132 -26.69 -20.49 -4.90
CA THR A 132 -27.01 -19.37 -3.99
C THR A 132 -27.65 -18.19 -4.70
N GLY A 133 -27.81 -18.25 -6.02
CA GLY A 133 -28.39 -17.18 -6.82
C GLY A 133 -27.50 -15.94 -6.94
N GLN A 134 -26.17 -16.08 -6.80
CA GLN A 134 -25.25 -14.94 -6.88
C GLN A 134 -25.40 -14.16 -8.18
N PRO A 135 -25.50 -14.77 -9.39
CA PRO A 135 -25.65 -14.03 -10.64
C PRO A 135 -26.93 -13.17 -10.72
N GLU A 136 -27.96 -13.50 -9.95
CA GLU A 136 -29.24 -12.80 -9.93
C GLU A 136 -29.28 -11.62 -8.92
N ILE A 137 -28.32 -11.55 -8.00
CA ILE A 137 -28.25 -10.46 -7.00
C ILE A 137 -28.02 -9.12 -7.72
N PRO A 138 -28.84 -8.10 -7.47
CA PRO A 138 -28.63 -6.80 -8.11
C PRO A 138 -27.43 -6.07 -7.48
N THR A 139 -26.81 -5.14 -8.20
CA THR A 139 -25.73 -4.30 -7.64
C THR A 139 -26.25 -3.51 -6.42
N ASP A 140 -25.34 -3.10 -5.54
CA ASP A 140 -25.68 -2.40 -4.29
C ASP A 140 -26.65 -1.19 -4.44
N THR A 141 -26.56 -0.44 -5.54
CA THR A 141 -27.43 0.71 -5.79
C THR A 141 -28.91 0.35 -5.97
N LEU A 142 -29.21 -0.94 -6.18
CA LEU A 142 -30.54 -1.49 -6.37
C LEU A 142 -30.99 -2.37 -5.18
N ILE A 143 -30.14 -2.60 -4.17
CA ILE A 143 -30.52 -3.30 -2.95
C ILE A 143 -31.12 -2.31 -1.95
N ALA A 144 -32.33 -2.60 -1.47
CA ALA A 144 -32.99 -1.77 -0.48
C ALA A 144 -32.17 -1.70 0.82
N SER A 145 -32.12 -0.52 1.44
CA SER A 145 -31.39 -0.28 2.70
C SER A 145 -29.86 -0.42 2.64
N TRP A 146 -29.25 -0.60 1.46
CA TRP A 146 -27.81 -0.58 1.32
C TRP A 146 -27.23 0.81 1.60
N GLN A 147 -26.41 0.92 2.65
CA GLN A 147 -25.79 2.18 3.06
C GLN A 147 -24.56 2.48 2.19
N ARG A 148 -24.49 3.70 1.63
CA ARG A 148 -23.47 4.08 0.63
C ARG A 148 -22.39 5.02 1.16
N ASN A 149 -22.60 5.58 2.35
CA ASN A 149 -21.74 6.64 2.90
C ASN A 149 -20.59 6.12 3.77
N PHE A 150 -20.19 4.88 3.58
CA PHE A 150 -19.02 4.32 4.25
C PHE A 150 -17.74 4.81 3.55
N LEU A 151 -16.86 5.42 4.33
CA LEU A 151 -15.52 5.82 3.92
C LEU A 151 -14.52 4.70 4.25
N HIS A 152 -13.44 4.61 3.47
CA HIS A 152 -12.28 3.74 3.75
C HIS A 152 -12.58 2.23 3.88
N CYS A 153 -13.38 1.68 2.95
CA CYS A 153 -13.62 0.25 2.87
C CYS A 153 -13.23 -0.29 1.48
N ASN A 154 -13.13 -1.62 1.36
CA ASN A 154 -13.02 -2.29 0.06
C ASN A 154 -14.41 -2.63 -0.51
N GLY A 155 -14.46 -2.77 -1.83
CA GLY A 155 -15.63 -3.29 -2.55
C GLY A 155 -15.41 -4.72 -3.06
N LEU A 156 -16.50 -5.39 -3.42
CA LEU A 156 -16.49 -6.64 -4.18
C LEU A 156 -17.13 -6.40 -5.55
N ILE A 157 -16.47 -6.89 -6.60
CA ILE A 157 -17.01 -6.81 -7.97
C ILE A 157 -17.15 -8.23 -8.51
N PHE A 158 -18.36 -8.58 -8.90
CA PHE A 158 -18.67 -9.81 -9.62
C PHE A 158 -19.19 -9.45 -11.00
N GLN A 159 -18.72 -10.17 -12.01
CA GLN A 159 -19.17 -10.06 -13.38
C GLN A 159 -19.52 -11.45 -13.87
N PHE A 160 -20.66 -11.57 -14.55
CA PHE A 160 -21.12 -12.84 -15.11
C PHE A 160 -21.53 -12.61 -16.55
N ASN A 161 -21.10 -13.49 -17.44
CA ASN A 161 -21.68 -13.66 -18.76
C ASN A 161 -22.14 -15.11 -18.87
N ILE A 162 -23.45 -15.33 -18.83
CA ILE A 162 -24.05 -16.66 -18.89
C ILE A 162 -24.98 -16.70 -20.10
N ASN A 163 -24.66 -17.56 -21.05
CA ASN A 163 -25.32 -17.72 -22.35
C ASN A 163 -25.52 -16.38 -23.09
N GLY A 164 -24.49 -15.52 -23.07
CA GLY A 164 -24.50 -14.20 -23.71
C GLY A 164 -25.17 -13.10 -22.88
N LYS A 165 -25.76 -13.40 -21.72
CA LYS A 165 -26.33 -12.40 -20.82
C LYS A 165 -25.27 -11.91 -19.84
N TYR A 166 -24.80 -10.70 -20.07
CA TYR A 166 -23.84 -10.04 -19.19
C TYR A 166 -24.51 -9.33 -18.01
N THR A 167 -23.93 -9.46 -16.83
CA THR A 167 -24.29 -8.73 -15.61
C THR A 167 -23.02 -8.31 -14.86
N LYS A 168 -23.07 -7.13 -14.24
CA LYS A 168 -22.02 -6.62 -13.36
C LYS A 168 -22.65 -6.20 -12.04
N GLN A 169 -22.08 -6.68 -10.95
CA GLN A 169 -22.50 -6.42 -9.59
C GLN A 169 -21.34 -5.78 -8.85
N THR A 170 -21.57 -4.60 -8.31
CA THR A 170 -20.63 -3.91 -7.43
C THR A 170 -21.26 -3.83 -6.06
N PHE A 171 -20.50 -4.21 -5.03
CA PHE A 171 -20.91 -4.13 -3.64
C PHE A 171 -19.89 -3.29 -2.87
N HIS A 172 -20.22 -2.03 -2.60
CA HIS A 172 -19.39 -1.12 -1.81
C HIS A 172 -19.59 -1.39 -0.30
N CYS A 173 -18.48 -1.60 0.42
CA CYS A 173 -18.46 -1.86 1.87
C CYS A 173 -19.41 -2.96 2.36
N PRO A 174 -19.41 -4.17 1.77
CA PRO A 174 -20.39 -5.20 2.14
C PRO A 174 -20.28 -5.64 3.61
N TRP A 175 -19.08 -5.58 4.21
CA TRP A 175 -18.86 -5.92 5.63
C TRP A 175 -19.44 -4.91 6.61
N GLY A 176 -19.62 -3.64 6.20
CA GLY A 176 -20.15 -2.58 7.06
C GLY A 176 -21.67 -2.53 7.11
N GLN A 177 -22.35 -3.24 6.21
CA GLN A 177 -23.81 -3.29 6.17
C GLN A 177 -24.39 -4.00 7.40
N ASN A 178 -25.66 -3.76 7.73
CA ASN A 178 -26.36 -4.54 8.76
C ASN A 178 -26.64 -5.98 8.25
N ASP A 179 -26.56 -6.99 9.10
CA ASP A 179 -26.90 -8.39 8.77
C ASP A 179 -28.32 -8.58 8.24
N SER A 180 -29.24 -7.65 8.55
CA SER A 180 -30.60 -7.65 8.03
C SER A 180 -30.74 -7.20 6.57
N VAL A 181 -29.67 -6.64 5.96
CA VAL A 181 -29.71 -6.20 4.56
C VAL A 181 -29.82 -7.41 3.65
N GLU A 182 -30.76 -7.34 2.71
CA GLU A 182 -31.01 -8.40 1.74
C GLU A 182 -29.73 -8.79 0.99
N PHE A 183 -29.55 -10.08 0.73
CA PHE A 183 -28.39 -10.67 0.04
C PHE A 183 -27.02 -10.52 0.71
N LYS A 184 -26.83 -9.66 1.73
CA LYS A 184 -25.52 -9.44 2.38
C LYS A 184 -24.85 -10.75 2.77
N ASN A 185 -25.58 -11.63 3.46
CA ASN A 185 -25.04 -12.91 3.92
C ASN A 185 -24.64 -13.82 2.75
N ILE A 186 -25.39 -13.82 1.64
CA ILE A 186 -25.04 -14.61 0.46
C ILE A 186 -23.73 -14.08 -0.14
N ILE A 187 -23.64 -12.76 -0.36
CA ILE A 187 -22.46 -12.11 -0.94
C ILE A 187 -21.21 -12.40 -0.11
N LEU A 188 -21.29 -12.19 1.21
CA LEU A 188 -20.16 -12.38 2.11
C LEU A 188 -19.77 -13.86 2.27
N ASN A 189 -20.76 -14.77 2.36
CA ASN A 189 -20.47 -16.21 2.45
C ASN A 189 -19.84 -16.74 1.17
N ASN A 190 -20.30 -16.28 0.00
CA ASN A 190 -19.73 -16.64 -1.29
C ASN A 190 -18.28 -16.13 -1.41
N TYR A 191 -18.04 -14.87 -1.04
CA TYR A 191 -16.68 -14.32 -0.97
C TYR A 191 -15.77 -15.10 -0.01
N GLN A 192 -16.24 -15.38 1.21
CA GLN A 192 -15.45 -16.11 2.21
C GLN A 192 -15.14 -17.54 1.74
N THR A 193 -16.10 -18.22 1.14
CA THR A 193 -15.91 -19.57 0.60
C THR A 193 -14.89 -19.55 -0.54
N LEU A 194 -15.05 -18.64 -1.50
CA LEU A 194 -14.08 -18.42 -2.58
C LEU A 194 -12.67 -18.24 -2.01
N LYS A 195 -12.54 -17.35 -1.02
CA LYS A 195 -11.28 -17.03 -0.37
C LYS A 195 -10.65 -18.23 0.32
N SER A 196 -11.42 -19.00 1.10
CA SER A 196 -10.92 -20.15 1.84
C SER A 196 -10.61 -21.34 0.94
N THR A 197 -11.47 -21.62 -0.05
CA THR A 197 -11.31 -22.76 -0.95
C THR A 197 -10.04 -22.64 -1.78
N PHE A 198 -9.75 -21.45 -2.32
CA PHE A 198 -8.53 -21.23 -3.11
C PHE A 198 -7.34 -20.73 -2.29
N GLN A 199 -7.49 -20.56 -0.97
CA GLN A 199 -6.43 -20.01 -0.10
C GLN A 199 -5.82 -18.71 -0.65
N LEU A 200 -6.68 -17.77 -1.08
CA LEU A 200 -6.28 -16.61 -1.87
C LEU A 200 -5.21 -15.74 -1.19
N ASP A 201 -5.25 -15.62 0.14
CA ASP A 201 -4.24 -14.88 0.90
C ASP A 201 -2.87 -15.56 0.77
N SER A 202 -2.79 -16.87 0.96
CA SER A 202 -1.55 -17.63 0.83
C SER A 202 -0.99 -17.62 -0.59
N LEU A 203 -1.85 -17.67 -1.61
CA LEU A 203 -1.44 -17.49 -3.01
C LEU A 203 -0.89 -16.08 -3.26
N TYR A 204 -1.49 -15.05 -2.66
CA TYR A 204 -0.99 -13.69 -2.77
C TYR A 204 0.34 -13.51 -2.02
N ASP A 205 0.48 -14.06 -0.81
CA ASP A 205 1.73 -14.01 -0.04
C ASP A 205 2.88 -14.70 -0.80
N SER A 206 2.59 -15.83 -1.46
CA SER A 206 3.53 -16.53 -2.34
C SER A 206 3.95 -15.65 -3.52
N PHE A 207 3.00 -15.03 -4.22
CA PHE A 207 3.27 -14.05 -5.27
C PHE A 207 4.14 -12.89 -4.74
N GLU A 208 3.75 -12.33 -3.59
CA GLU A 208 4.41 -11.20 -2.97
C GLU A 208 5.87 -11.53 -2.61
N SER A 209 6.13 -12.74 -2.14
CA SER A 209 7.48 -13.22 -1.78
C SER A 209 8.43 -13.29 -2.98
N LYS A 210 7.90 -13.42 -4.20
CA LYS A 210 8.67 -13.45 -5.46
C LYS A 210 9.03 -12.05 -5.96
N LEU A 211 8.39 -11.00 -5.43
CA LEU A 211 8.62 -9.62 -5.89
C LEU A 211 10.08 -9.19 -5.66
N PRO A 212 10.71 -8.51 -6.64
CA PRO A 212 12.07 -8.01 -6.51
C PRO A 212 12.30 -7.13 -5.27
N LYS A 213 13.43 -7.34 -4.60
CA LYS A 213 13.85 -6.51 -3.46
C LYS A 213 14.43 -5.17 -3.93
N GLY A 214 14.47 -4.20 -3.02
CA GLY A 214 14.92 -2.83 -3.25
C GLY A 214 13.87 -1.92 -3.89
N LYS A 215 12.61 -2.38 -3.99
CA LYS A 215 11.53 -1.73 -4.73
C LYS A 215 10.31 -1.47 -3.83
N THR A 216 9.47 -0.52 -4.24
CA THR A 216 8.21 -0.19 -3.56
C THR A 216 7.05 -0.72 -4.39
N TYR A 217 6.10 -1.38 -3.72
CA TYR A 217 4.93 -1.98 -4.33
C TYR A 217 3.66 -1.53 -3.64
N SER A 218 2.52 -1.57 -4.34
CA SER A 218 1.21 -1.45 -3.72
C SER A 218 0.22 -2.44 -4.35
N ARG A 219 -0.66 -2.98 -3.51
CA ARG A 219 -1.77 -3.82 -3.94
C ARG A 219 -3.02 -3.00 -4.30
N ASP A 220 -3.19 -1.85 -3.65
CA ASP A 220 -4.41 -1.02 -3.68
C ASP A 220 -4.17 0.43 -4.14
N GLY A 221 -2.92 0.84 -4.34
CA GLY A 221 -2.51 2.19 -4.67
C GLY A 221 -2.41 3.15 -3.47
N TYR A 222 -2.76 2.68 -2.26
CA TYR A 222 -2.75 3.48 -1.03
C TYR A 222 -1.68 3.01 -0.05
N ARG A 223 -1.61 1.69 0.19
CA ARG A 223 -0.66 1.08 1.11
C ARG A 223 0.58 0.69 0.33
N MET A 224 1.67 1.38 0.63
CA MET A 224 2.97 1.12 0.02
C MET A 224 3.74 0.12 0.87
N MET A 225 4.35 -0.85 0.21
CA MET A 225 5.25 -1.84 0.79
C MET A 225 6.62 -1.68 0.13
N TYR A 226 7.63 -1.35 0.93
CA TYR A 226 9.02 -1.43 0.49
C TYR A 226 9.58 -2.83 0.75
N LYS A 227 9.95 -3.55 -0.30
CA LYS A 227 10.63 -4.84 -0.21
C LYS A 227 12.12 -4.60 0.05
N MET A 228 12.57 -4.72 1.29
CA MET A 228 13.98 -4.52 1.65
C MET A 228 14.92 -5.50 0.95
N THR A 229 16.10 -5.02 0.53
CA THR A 229 17.22 -5.89 0.10
C THR A 229 17.73 -6.74 1.27
N ASP A 230 18.50 -7.79 0.97
CA ASP A 230 19.09 -8.64 2.02
C ASP A 230 20.00 -7.84 2.95
N ARG A 231 20.84 -6.97 2.38
CA ARG A 231 21.68 -6.06 3.17
C ARG A 231 20.87 -5.13 4.08
N GLN A 232 19.77 -4.58 3.59
CA GLN A 232 18.89 -3.73 4.41
C GLN A 232 18.19 -4.55 5.50
N SER A 233 17.73 -5.76 5.18
CA SER A 233 17.08 -6.67 6.13
C SER A 233 18.03 -7.11 7.24
N GLU A 234 19.28 -7.43 6.91
CA GLU A 234 20.32 -7.72 7.90
C GLU A 234 20.64 -6.50 8.77
N SER A 235 20.76 -5.32 8.18
CA SER A 235 20.98 -4.07 8.92
C SER A 235 19.81 -3.78 9.86
N TRP A 236 18.58 -4.02 9.42
CA TRP A 236 17.36 -3.89 10.22
C TRP A 236 17.35 -4.86 11.40
N LYS A 237 17.72 -6.13 11.18
CA LYS A 237 17.85 -7.12 12.26
C LYS A 237 18.94 -6.74 13.26
N LYS A 238 20.12 -6.31 12.78
CA LYS A 238 21.24 -5.89 13.64
C LYS A 238 20.90 -4.68 14.51
N SER A 239 20.06 -3.78 14.02
CA SER A 239 19.62 -2.58 14.77
C SER A 239 18.41 -2.83 15.67
N GLN A 240 17.85 -4.05 15.67
CA GLN A 240 16.70 -4.39 16.52
C GLN A 240 16.94 -4.12 18.01
N PRO A 241 18.06 -4.53 18.64
CA PRO A 241 18.29 -4.26 20.06
C PRO A 241 18.22 -2.77 20.41
N GLN A 242 18.77 -1.91 19.54
CA GLN A 242 18.72 -0.47 19.71
C GLN A 242 17.27 0.05 19.61
N ARG A 243 16.48 -0.43 18.64
CA ARG A 243 15.09 -0.01 18.49
C ARG A 243 14.22 -0.49 19.65
N ASP A 244 14.40 -1.73 20.09
CA ASP A 244 13.69 -2.29 21.25
C ASP A 244 14.01 -1.49 22.52
N TYR A 245 15.28 -1.14 22.74
CA TYR A 245 15.68 -0.24 23.83
C TYR A 245 14.97 1.12 23.74
N MET A 246 15.06 1.80 22.59
CA MET A 246 14.45 3.13 22.41
C MET A 246 12.92 3.07 22.61
N LYS A 247 12.26 2.00 22.16
CA LYS A 247 10.83 1.76 22.38
C LYS A 247 10.51 1.59 23.86
N SER A 248 11.34 0.86 24.60
CA SER A 248 11.13 0.60 26.04
C SER A 248 11.22 1.86 26.90
N ILE A 249 12.05 2.84 26.52
CA ILE A 249 12.21 4.10 27.26
C ILE A 249 11.35 5.24 26.72
N LYS A 250 10.63 5.03 25.61
CA LYS A 250 9.93 6.08 24.86
C LYS A 250 8.99 6.90 25.75
N ASP A 251 8.10 6.22 26.46
CA ASP A 251 7.07 6.91 27.26
C ASP A 251 7.68 7.60 28.48
N THR A 252 8.74 7.03 29.07
CA THR A 252 9.51 7.67 30.14
C THR A 252 10.12 8.98 29.69
N VAL A 253 10.75 8.97 28.50
CA VAL A 253 11.34 10.17 27.88
C VAL A 253 10.27 11.22 27.58
N ASP A 254 9.17 10.82 26.93
CA ASP A 254 8.11 11.74 26.51
C ASP A 254 7.43 12.39 27.71
N ASN A 255 7.11 11.59 28.73
CA ASN A 255 6.48 12.07 29.96
C ASN A 255 7.41 12.99 30.74
N TYR A 256 8.70 12.68 30.81
CA TYR A 256 9.69 13.53 31.47
C TYR A 256 9.83 14.88 30.76
N ILE A 257 10.01 14.89 29.44
CA ILE A 257 10.09 16.14 28.65
C ILE A 257 8.82 16.97 28.89
N ASN A 258 7.65 16.37 28.74
CA ASN A 258 6.38 17.09 28.90
C ASN A 258 6.21 17.65 30.32
N SER A 259 6.63 16.90 31.35
CA SER A 259 6.65 17.39 32.73
C SER A 259 7.59 18.59 32.90
N GLU A 260 8.82 18.50 32.39
CA GLU A 260 9.80 19.59 32.49
C GLU A 260 9.37 20.84 31.71
N LEU A 261 8.71 20.66 30.56
CA LEU A 261 8.16 21.77 29.79
C LEU A 261 6.98 22.44 30.51
N LYS A 262 6.08 21.66 31.15
CA LYS A 262 4.96 22.21 31.94
C LYS A 262 5.43 23.02 33.15
N LYS A 263 6.58 22.69 33.73
CA LYS A 263 7.19 23.47 34.83
C LYS A 263 7.71 24.83 34.36
N ARG A 264 7.95 25.01 33.06
CA ARG A 264 8.47 26.24 32.49
C ARG A 264 7.30 27.15 32.11
N ASN A 265 7.33 28.39 32.58
CA ASN A 265 6.39 29.43 32.14
C ASN A 265 6.82 29.97 30.76
N ILE A 266 6.59 29.19 29.71
CA ILE A 266 6.94 29.55 28.33
C ILE A 266 5.80 30.41 27.77
N GLU A 267 6.10 31.67 27.46
CA GLU A 267 5.16 32.59 26.82
C GLU A 267 5.01 32.28 25.32
N LEU A 268 4.23 31.23 25.00
CA LEU A 268 4.08 30.70 23.64
C LEU A 268 3.52 31.73 22.66
N ASN A 269 2.65 32.63 23.12
CA ASN A 269 2.10 33.74 22.34
C ASN A 269 3.15 34.76 21.84
N LYS A 270 4.38 34.72 22.37
CA LYS A 270 5.51 35.57 21.94
C LYS A 270 6.54 34.80 21.11
N ILE A 271 6.21 33.58 20.69
CA ILE A 271 7.11 32.71 19.91
C ILE A 271 6.54 32.51 18.51
N GLU A 272 7.10 33.25 17.56
CA GLU A 272 6.84 33.09 16.11
C GLU A 272 7.81 32.04 15.54
N CYS A 273 7.57 30.76 15.84
CA CYS A 273 8.40 29.65 15.36
C CYS A 273 7.48 28.50 14.93
N PHE A 274 7.18 28.42 13.64
CA PHE A 274 6.15 27.50 13.12
C PHE A 274 6.73 26.21 12.54
N GLU A 275 8.05 26.09 12.48
CA GLU A 275 8.72 24.94 11.89
C GLU A 275 8.93 23.79 12.87
N ASP A 276 9.20 22.62 12.33
CA ASP A 276 9.54 21.42 13.09
C ASP A 276 11.06 21.29 13.29
N TYR A 277 11.47 21.14 14.55
CA TYR A 277 12.85 21.03 14.96
C TYR A 277 13.16 19.63 15.50
N ARG A 278 14.14 18.96 14.89
CA ARG A 278 14.70 17.69 15.36
C ARG A 278 15.72 17.93 16.47
N LEU A 279 15.38 17.49 17.66
CA LEU A 279 16.22 17.46 18.85
C LEU A 279 17.00 16.14 18.88
N THR A 280 18.28 16.21 19.20
CA THR A 280 19.12 15.03 19.46
C THR A 280 19.69 15.15 20.86
N PHE A 281 19.44 14.16 21.70
CA PHE A 281 20.05 14.03 23.02
C PHE A 281 21.16 12.98 22.95
N GLY A 282 22.33 13.33 23.48
CA GLY A 282 23.47 12.42 23.52
C GLY A 282 23.27 11.30 24.54
N LYS A 283 24.15 10.30 24.51
CA LYS A 283 24.16 9.21 25.51
C LYS A 283 24.34 9.69 26.95
N ASN A 284 24.94 10.87 27.12
CA ASN A 284 25.05 11.56 28.41
C ASN A 284 23.74 12.25 28.84
N GLY A 285 22.62 12.01 28.17
CA GLY A 285 21.31 12.56 28.49
C GLY A 285 21.07 14.01 28.12
N LYS A 286 22.10 14.75 27.69
CA LYS A 286 22.01 16.19 27.40
C LYS A 286 21.68 16.47 25.94
N LEU A 287 21.02 17.61 25.70
CA LEU A 287 20.76 18.09 24.35
C LEU A 287 22.08 18.32 23.60
N LYS A 288 22.30 17.52 22.56
CA LYS A 288 23.47 17.58 21.68
C LYS A 288 23.24 18.52 20.50
N ASN A 289 22.06 18.44 19.87
CA ASN A 289 21.77 19.21 18.67
C ASN A 289 20.29 19.59 18.51
N VAL A 290 20.05 20.69 17.79
CA VAL A 290 18.73 21.17 17.35
C VAL A 290 18.85 21.51 15.87
N ASN A 291 18.26 20.67 15.03
CA ASN A 291 18.25 20.85 13.59
C ASN A 291 16.83 21.16 13.12
N LEU A 292 16.74 21.98 12.08
CA LEU A 292 15.48 22.17 11.39
C LEU A 292 15.19 20.91 10.54
N SER A 293 13.93 20.47 10.52
CA SER A 293 13.47 19.43 9.62
C SER A 293 13.83 19.76 8.17
N ALA A 294 14.13 18.73 7.37
CA ALA A 294 14.63 18.95 6.01
C ALA A 294 13.65 19.74 5.13
N TYR A 295 12.36 19.55 5.34
CA TYR A 295 11.30 20.20 4.58
C TYR A 295 11.12 21.69 4.89
N ASP A 296 11.36 22.10 6.13
CA ASP A 296 11.27 23.48 6.57
C ASP A 296 12.53 24.30 6.24
N LYS A 297 13.57 23.66 5.68
CA LYS A 297 14.79 24.40 5.31
C LYS A 297 14.46 25.45 4.24
N PRO A 298 14.77 26.73 4.50
CA PRO A 298 14.54 27.78 3.52
C PRO A 298 15.48 27.54 2.35
N THR A 299 14.95 27.73 1.15
CA THR A 299 15.71 27.75 -0.09
C THR A 299 15.35 29.01 -0.84
N LEU A 300 16.31 29.58 -1.59
CA LEU A 300 16.05 30.80 -2.36
C LEU A 300 14.89 30.63 -3.36
N LYS A 301 14.66 29.38 -3.82
CA LYS A 301 13.54 29.03 -4.70
C LYS A 301 12.18 29.09 -4.01
N LYS A 302 12.13 28.85 -2.69
CA LYS A 302 10.89 28.85 -1.88
C LYS A 302 10.55 30.23 -1.29
N SER A 303 11.53 31.12 -1.19
CA SER A 303 11.33 32.48 -0.68
C SER A 303 10.99 33.45 -1.83
N LEU A 304 10.30 34.58 -1.57
CA LEU A 304 9.94 35.56 -2.61
C LEU A 304 11.12 36.44 -3.07
N GLY A 305 12.32 36.10 -2.62
CA GLY A 305 13.56 36.79 -2.99
C GLY A 305 14.68 36.53 -1.98
N LEU A 306 15.83 37.18 -2.21
CA LEU A 306 16.99 37.08 -1.32
C LEU A 306 16.72 37.68 0.07
N SER A 307 15.90 38.73 0.16
CA SER A 307 15.55 39.37 1.43
C SER A 307 14.82 38.40 2.34
N ASP A 308 13.72 37.83 1.86
CA ASP A 308 12.90 36.85 2.58
C ASP A 308 13.71 35.62 2.97
N TYR A 309 14.54 35.10 2.05
CA TYR A 309 15.42 33.97 2.36
C TYR A 309 16.39 34.25 3.53
N LEU A 310 16.91 35.47 3.61
CA LEU A 310 17.80 35.88 4.70
C LEU A 310 17.03 36.11 5.99
N GLU A 311 15.78 36.58 5.91
CA GLU A 311 14.87 36.75 7.03
C GLU A 311 14.48 35.39 7.64
N ASP A 312 14.03 34.43 6.82
CA ASP A 312 13.73 33.05 7.24
C ASP A 312 14.91 32.44 8.02
N LYS A 313 16.13 32.59 7.48
CA LYS A 313 17.34 32.11 8.14
C LYS A 313 17.60 32.77 9.50
N ARG A 314 17.29 34.06 9.64
CA ARG A 314 17.45 34.80 10.89
C ARG A 314 16.44 34.30 11.92
N GLU A 315 15.18 34.11 11.52
CA GLU A 315 14.12 33.59 12.39
C GLU A 315 14.42 32.16 12.86
N ILE A 316 14.80 31.26 11.95
CA ILE A 316 15.23 29.89 12.30
C ILE A 316 16.37 29.91 13.32
N LYS A 317 17.33 30.84 13.17
CA LYS A 317 18.45 30.97 14.13
C LYS A 317 17.96 31.44 15.51
N LYS A 318 16.99 32.37 15.57
CA LYS A 318 16.35 32.80 16.82
C LYS A 318 15.58 31.64 17.47
N CYS A 319 14.76 30.92 16.71
CA CYS A 319 14.00 29.76 17.17
C CYS A 319 14.91 28.66 17.73
N ARG A 320 15.97 28.29 17.01
CA ARG A 320 16.96 27.31 17.53
C ARG A 320 17.59 27.74 18.85
N ARG A 321 17.87 29.04 19.04
CA ARG A 321 18.42 29.55 20.31
C ARG A 321 17.40 29.43 21.44
N LYS A 322 16.14 29.82 21.19
CA LYS A 322 15.04 29.66 22.16
C LYS A 322 14.86 28.19 22.56
N ILE A 323 14.81 27.29 21.58
CA ILE A 323 14.69 25.84 21.82
C ILE A 323 15.87 25.33 22.65
N LYS A 324 17.11 25.69 22.28
CA LYS A 324 18.29 25.32 23.08
C LYS A 324 18.21 25.81 24.53
N GLN A 325 17.64 26.99 24.77
CA GLN A 325 17.44 27.52 26.11
C GLN A 325 16.36 26.74 26.87
N ILE A 326 15.24 26.41 26.23
CA ILE A 326 14.15 25.60 26.81
C ILE A 326 14.66 24.20 27.18
N PHE A 327 15.47 23.57 26.34
CA PHE A 327 15.95 22.21 26.54
C PHE A 327 17.31 22.13 27.25
N ARG A 328 17.87 23.26 27.69
CA ARG A 328 19.21 23.31 28.30
C ARG A 328 19.33 22.44 29.55
N ASP A 329 18.28 22.45 30.38
CA ASP A 329 18.28 21.77 31.69
C ASP A 329 17.46 20.47 31.68
N ILE A 330 16.93 20.08 30.51
CA ILE A 330 16.32 18.77 30.34
C ILE A 330 17.45 17.76 30.14
N ASP A 331 17.65 16.92 31.16
CA ASP A 331 18.74 15.95 31.22
C ASP A 331 18.21 14.55 31.52
N PHE A 332 18.57 13.59 30.67
CA PHE A 332 18.22 12.17 30.80
C PHE A 332 19.34 11.31 31.40
N SER A 333 20.34 11.91 32.06
CA SER A 333 21.46 11.17 32.66
C SER A 333 20.98 10.07 33.62
N PHE A 334 19.82 10.24 34.26
CA PHE A 334 19.20 9.22 35.13
C PHE A 334 18.78 7.94 34.40
N LEU A 335 18.63 7.96 33.08
CA LEU A 335 18.27 6.80 32.25
C LEU A 335 19.47 5.99 31.79
N ASN A 336 20.72 6.47 32.00
CA ASN A 336 21.95 5.81 31.53
C ASN A 336 21.87 5.37 30.05
N LEU A 337 21.68 6.33 29.14
CA LEU A 337 21.28 6.03 27.77
C LEU A 337 22.30 5.19 26.99
N GLU A 338 21.86 4.06 26.46
CA GLU A 338 22.68 3.21 25.59
C GLU A 338 22.89 3.81 24.19
N THR A 339 21.94 4.63 23.74
CA THR A 339 21.94 5.29 22.43
C THR A 339 21.43 6.74 22.50
N GLU A 340 21.61 7.49 21.42
CA GLU A 340 21.06 8.84 21.29
C GLU A 340 19.53 8.79 21.18
N ILE A 341 18.86 9.80 21.72
CA ILE A 341 17.41 9.97 21.61
C ILE A 341 17.09 11.08 20.63
N TYR A 342 16.09 10.84 19.79
CA TYR A 342 15.59 11.80 18.81
C TYR A 342 14.15 12.18 19.13
N ARG A 343 13.84 13.48 19.05
CA ARG A 343 12.47 13.99 19.16
C ARG A 343 12.25 15.13 18.18
N THR A 344 11.06 15.19 17.60
CA THR A 344 10.62 16.35 16.82
C THR A 344 9.82 17.27 17.74
N PHE A 345 10.17 18.56 17.71
CA PHE A 345 9.59 19.58 18.56
C PHE A 345 9.10 20.75 17.71
N SER A 346 7.89 21.24 17.98
CA SER A 346 7.35 22.46 17.38
C SER A 346 6.50 23.24 18.36
N PHE A 347 6.41 24.55 18.10
CA PHE A 347 5.42 25.42 18.74
C PHE A 347 4.19 25.38 17.83
N GLY A 348 3.21 24.56 18.18
CA GLY A 348 2.03 24.31 17.37
C GLY A 348 1.15 25.55 17.19
N LEU A 349 0.30 25.52 16.16
CA LEU A 349 -0.56 26.63 15.72
C LEU A 349 -1.55 27.15 16.79
N ASN A 350 -1.84 26.36 17.83
CA ASN A 350 -2.79 26.70 18.90
C ASN A 350 -2.11 27.19 20.19
N ASN A 351 -0.88 27.71 20.12
CA ASN A 351 -0.05 28.02 21.31
C ASN A 351 0.16 26.80 22.22
N GLU A 352 0.38 25.63 21.61
CA GLU A 352 0.69 24.40 22.34
C GLU A 352 2.04 23.88 21.89
N ILE A 353 2.80 23.33 22.83
CA ILE A 353 4.04 22.63 22.48
C ILE A 353 3.68 21.24 21.96
N GLN A 354 4.23 20.87 20.81
CA GLN A 354 4.12 19.53 20.26
C GLN A 354 5.46 18.81 20.33
N LEU A 355 5.43 17.62 20.92
CA LEU A 355 6.54 16.68 20.93
C LEU A 355 6.11 15.44 20.17
N ARG A 356 6.89 15.04 19.17
CA ARG A 356 6.65 13.85 18.36
C ARG A 356 7.89 12.97 18.34
N ASP A 357 7.65 11.69 18.15
CA ASP A 357 8.68 10.71 17.93
C ASP A 357 8.45 10.06 16.57
N ASP A 358 9.25 10.47 15.59
CA ASP A 358 9.19 9.96 14.22
C ASP A 358 10.09 8.73 14.03
N THR A 359 10.63 8.16 15.12
CA THR A 359 11.49 6.97 15.07
C THR A 359 10.65 5.75 14.73
N ILE A 360 11.07 5.02 13.70
CA ILE A 360 10.49 3.71 13.37
C ILE A 360 11.17 2.66 14.25
N TYR A 361 10.37 1.95 15.05
CA TYR A 361 10.81 0.90 15.98
C TYR A 361 10.76 -0.50 15.37
#